data_AF-A0A259FLR3-F1
#
_entry.id   AF-A0A259FLR3-F1
#
_cell.length_a   1.000
_cell.length_b   1.000
_cell.length_c   1.000
_cell.angle_alpha   90.00
_cell.angle_beta   90.00
_cell.angle_gamma   90.00
#
_symmetry.space_group_name_H-M   'P 1'
#
loop_
_entity.id
_entity.type
_entity.pdbx_description
1 polymer ?
#
loop_
_entity_poly.entity_id
_entity_poly.type
_entity_poly.pdbx_seq_one_letter_code
_entity_poly.pdbx_strand_id
1 'polypeptide(L)' 'MDIDLLEEAKKRPFAEKLQLVEDLWDAIAAEAAQQKISPAQRSLLEARLAEADANPNDGKPWEEVRNEIERSL' A
#
# COMPACT_ATOMS: atom_id res chain seq x y z
N MET A 1 13.15 19.59 -23.35
CA MET A 1 14.12 18.56 -22.96
C MET A 1 13.33 17.57 -22.15
N ASP A 2 12.99 16.43 -22.74
CA ASP A 2 12.21 15.41 -22.06
C ASP A 2 13.17 14.68 -21.11
N ILE A 3 12.98 14.94 -19.82
CA ILE A 3 13.72 14.27 -18.77
C ILE A 3 13.06 12.91 -18.58
N ASP A 4 13.82 11.84 -18.82
CA ASP A 4 13.41 10.52 -18.37
C ASP A 4 13.57 10.46 -16.84
N LEU A 5 12.45 10.68 -16.15
CA LEU A 5 12.36 10.72 -14.68
C LEU A 5 12.87 9.42 -14.03
N LEU A 6 12.67 8.27 -14.69
CA LEU A 6 13.10 6.99 -14.16
C LEU A 6 14.62 6.85 -14.26
N GLU A 7 15.21 7.26 -15.38
CA GLU A 7 16.67 7.24 -15.53
C GLU A 7 17.37 8.20 -14.57
N GLU A 8 16.76 9.34 -14.27
CA GLU A 8 17.33 10.27 -13.30
C GLU A 8 17.20 9.77 -11.86
N ALA A 9 16.06 9.17 -11.50
CA ALA A 9 15.89 8.52 -10.20
C ALA A 9 16.92 7.38 -9.99
N LYS A 10 17.22 6.60 -11.05
CA LYS A 10 18.20 5.51 -11.00
C LYS A 10 19.64 5.97 -10.74
N LYS A 11 20.02 7.20 -11.12
CA LYS A 11 21.39 7.73 -10.89
C LYS A 11 21.63 8.21 -9.47
N ARG A 12 20.59 8.43 -8.68
CA ARG A 12 20.70 8.94 -7.31
C ARG A 12 21.34 7.93 -6.34
N PRO A 13 21.99 8.39 -5.26
CA PRO A 13 22.39 7.55 -4.14
C PRO A 13 21.22 6.76 -3.55
N PHE A 14 21.50 5.64 -2.89
CA PHE A 14 20.47 4.76 -2.31
C PHE A 14 19.53 5.50 -1.34
N ALA A 15 20.08 6.31 -0.43
CA ALA A 15 19.27 7.06 0.53
C ALA A 15 18.32 8.06 -0.16
N GLU A 16 18.79 8.76 -1.20
CA GLU A 16 17.94 9.68 -1.97
C GLU A 16 16.86 8.96 -2.77
N LYS A 17 17.16 7.76 -3.30
CA LYS A 17 16.14 6.93 -3.95
C LYS A 17 15.04 6.53 -2.98
N LEU A 18 15.42 6.13 -1.77
CA LEU A 18 14.46 5.73 -0.74
C LEU A 18 13.57 6.91 -0.34
N GLN A 19 14.17 8.07 -0.08
CA GLN A 19 13.41 9.30 0.23
C GLN A 19 12.47 9.68 -0.92
N LEU A 20 12.94 9.62 -2.17
CA LEU A 20 12.11 9.94 -3.33
C LEU A 20 10.91 8.99 -3.47
N VAL A 21 11.10 7.70 -3.18
CA VAL A 21 10.00 6.72 -3.18
C VAL A 21 8.98 7.04 -2.09
N GLU A 22 9.44 7.36 -0.89
CA GLU A 22 8.57 7.74 0.24
C GLU A 22 7.79 9.02 -0.05
N ASP A 23 8.47 10.09 -0.45
CA ASP A 23 7.85 11.38 -0.77
C ASP A 23 6.82 11.25 -1.90
N LEU A 24 7.14 10.46 -2.94
CA LEU A 24 6.21 10.21 -4.04
C LEU A 24 5.02 9.38 -3.58
N TRP A 25 5.24 8.38 -2.73
CA TRP A 25 4.17 7.56 -2.18
C TRP A 25 3.21 8.38 -1.32
N ASP A 26 3.74 9.26 -0.47
CA ASP A 26 2.94 10.18 0.35
C ASP A 26 2.12 11.15 -0.50
N ALA A 27 2.72 11.70 -1.56
CA ALA A 27 2.00 12.57 -2.50
C ALA A 27 0.85 11.83 -3.19
N ILE A 28 1.10 10.62 -3.70
CA ILE A 28 0.07 9.78 -4.33
C ILE A 28 -1.02 9.43 -3.31
N ALA A 29 -0.66 9.08 -2.08
CA ALA A 29 -1.62 8.77 -1.02
C ALA A 29 -2.53 9.98 -0.70
N ALA A 30 -1.96 11.18 -0.63
CA ALA A 30 -2.69 12.42 -0.41
C ALA A 30 -3.67 12.74 -1.55
N GLU A 31 -3.28 12.48 -2.81
CA GLU A 31 -4.17 12.59 -3.96
C GLU A 31 -5.27 11.52 -3.94
N ALA A 32 -4.90 10.27 -3.68
CA ALA A 32 -5.83 9.14 -3.62
C ALA A 32 -6.91 9.34 -2.54
N ALA A 33 -6.54 9.91 -1.38
CA ALA A 33 -7.47 10.22 -0.30
C ALA A 33 -8.55 11.23 -0.69
N GLN A 34 -8.29 12.07 -1.69
CA GLN A 34 -9.27 13.04 -2.22
C GLN A 34 -10.19 12.43 -3.27
N GLN A 35 -9.83 11.27 -3.82
CA GLN A 35 -10.63 10.59 -4.82
C GLN A 35 -11.78 9.81 -4.17
N LYS A 36 -12.97 9.95 -4.74
CA LYS A 36 -14.13 9.17 -4.31
C LYS A 36 -14.00 7.74 -4.81
N ILE A 37 -14.19 6.76 -3.92
CA ILE A 37 -14.34 5.36 -4.34
C ILE A 37 -15.61 5.20 -5.19
N SER A 38 -15.53 4.34 -6.21
CA SER A 38 -16.68 4.01 -7.06
C SER A 38 -17.76 3.27 -6.25
N PRO A 39 -19.03 3.31 -6.71
CA PRO A 39 -20.10 2.51 -6.09
C PRO A 39 -19.77 1.01 -6.02
N ALA A 40 -19.09 0.47 -7.04
CA ALA A 40 -18.68 -0.94 -7.06
C ALA A 40 -17.64 -1.25 -5.97
N GLN A 41 -16.63 -0.39 -5.79
CA GLN A 41 -15.66 -0.53 -4.70
C GLN A 41 -16.32 -0.41 -3.33
N ARG A 42 -17.26 0.53 -3.16
CA ARG A 42 -18.02 0.69 -1.91
C ARG A 42 -18.81 -0.57 -1.56
N SER A 43 -19.54 -1.12 -2.53
CA SER A 43 -20.30 -2.36 -2.36
C SER A 43 -19.41 -3.54 -1.98
N LEU A 44 -18.23 -3.66 -2.61
CA LEU A 44 -17.25 -4.69 -2.25
C LEU A 44 -16.73 -4.53 -0.82
N LEU A 45 -16.42 -3.30 -0.40
CA LEU A 45 -15.98 -3.02 0.97
C LEU A 45 -17.05 -3.36 2.00
N GLU A 46 -18.30 -2.96 1.75
CA GLU A 46 -19.45 -3.29 2.61
C GLU A 46 -19.64 -4.81 2.74
N ALA A 47 -19.53 -5.55 1.63
CA ALA A 47 -19.63 -7.02 1.64
C ALA A 47 -18.50 -7.67 2.46
N ARG A 48 -17.24 -7.22 2.28
CA ARG A 48 -16.08 -7.73 3.02
C ARG A 48 -16.13 -7.41 4.51
N LEU A 49 -16.65 -6.24 4.88
CA LEU A 49 -16.86 -5.89 6.28
C LEU A 49 -17.91 -6.80 6.93
N ALA A 50 -19.04 -7.03 6.26
CA ALA A 50 -20.07 -7.94 6.76
C ALA A 50 -19.56 -9.39 6.90
N GLU A 51 -18.72 -9.85 5.96
CA GLU A 51 -18.07 -11.16 6.04
C GLU A 51 -17.10 -11.24 7.23
N ALA A 52 -16.30 -10.20 7.48
CA ALA A 52 -15.39 -10.14 8.62
C ALA A 52 -16.14 -10.12 9.97
N ASP A 53 -17.23 -9.35 10.06
CA ASP A 53 -18.09 -9.28 11.25
C ASP A 53 -18.77 -10.62 11.54
N ALA A 54 -19.15 -11.36 10.49
CA ALA A 54 -19.74 -12.69 10.61
C ALA A 54 -18.72 -13.76 11.03
N ASN A 55 -17.43 -13.56 10.71
CA ASN A 55 -16.36 -14.53 10.95
C ASN A 55 -15.20 -13.90 11.75
N PRO A 56 -15.41 -13.52 13.03
CA PRO A 56 -14.41 -12.79 13.82
C PRO A 56 -13.12 -13.58 14.10
N ASN A 57 -13.10 -14.89 13.85
CA ASN A 57 -11.96 -15.77 14.09
C ASN A 57 -11.22 -16.19 12.80
N ASP A 58 -11.62 -15.68 11.63
CA ASP A 58 -10.96 -16.02 10.35
C ASP A 58 -9.62 -15.28 10.16
N GLY A 59 -9.31 -14.33 11.04
CA GLY A 59 -8.02 -13.64 11.08
C GLY A 59 -6.93 -14.43 11.79
N LYS A 60 -5.68 -14.24 11.37
CA LYS A 60 -4.50 -14.67 12.12
C LYS A 60 -3.96 -13.53 12.98
N PRO A 61 -3.50 -13.79 14.22
CA PRO A 61 -2.77 -12.80 15.00
C PRO A 61 -1.56 -12.27 14.23
N TRP A 62 -1.30 -10.97 14.31
CA TRP A 62 -0.16 -10.34 13.62
C TRP A 62 1.18 -11.02 13.95
N GLU A 63 1.40 -11.36 15.22
CA GLU A 63 2.64 -12.04 15.64
C GLU A 63 2.83 -13.40 14.96
N GLU A 64 1.76 -14.14 14.68
CA GLU A 64 1.85 -15.41 13.95
C GLU A 64 2.35 -15.17 12.51
N VAL A 65 1.68 -14.26 11.80
CA VAL A 65 2.00 -13.92 10.41
C VAL A 65 3.42 -13.35 10.30
N ARG A 66 3.81 -12.46 11.21
CA ARG A 66 5.16 -11.90 11.26
C ARG A 66 6.20 -13.00 11.46
N ASN A 67 5.99 -13.91 12.41
CA ASN A 67 6.90 -15.02 12.66
C ASN A 67 7.01 -15.99 11.47
N GLU A 68 5.94 -16.15 10.69
CA GLU A 68 5.97 -16.92 9.43
C GLU A 68 6.84 -16.22 8.37
N ILE A 69 6.67 -14.91 8.19
CA ILE A 69 7.45 -14.10 7.24
C ILE A 69 8.93 -14.14 7.61
N GLU A 70 9.27 -13.89 8.88
CA GLU A 70 10.68 -13.88 9.34
C GLU A 70 11.37 -15.24 9.18
N ARG A 71 10.63 -16.35 9.29
CA ARG A 71 11.17 -17.70 9.03
C ARG A 71 11.39 -18.00 7.54
N SER A 72 10.76 -17.23 6.66
CA SER A 72 10.81 -17.41 5.19
C SER A 72 11.84 -16.52 4.48
N LEU A 73 12.46 -15.61 5.22
CA LEU A 73 13.57 -14.76 4.78
C LEU A 73 14.92 -15.43 5.09
#